data_AF-A0A9P4W5A8-F1
#
_entry.id   AF-A0A9P4W5A8-F1
#
_cell.length_a   1.000
_cell.length_b   1.000
_cell.length_c   1.000
_cell.angle_alpha   90.00
_cell.angle_beta   90.00
_cell.angle_gamma   90.00
#
_symmetry.space_group_name_H-M   'P 1'
#
loop_
_entity.id
_entity.type
_entity.pdbx_description
1 polymer ?
#
loop_
_entity_poly.entity_id
_entity_poly.type
_entity_poly.pdbx_seq_one_letter_code
_entity_poly.pdbx_strand_id
1 'polypeptide(L)'
;MANDPFHQVIPSVDFADVKRGALTQDQIDNIRHRGSVVIRGVLPKSTALDYKQQARDYIAANKDRVRAFPSDDPAVYELYWSPSQAHARAHPNMLAAQTFLTKLWYSSDPNAQISTRYPLTYADRFRIRNPGDGKFALGPHTDGGSLERWEDPEYRRCYSKILEGRWEEYDPFDARHRVTAHQDLYNGAGACSMFRFFQAWLSMSSTGPGEGTLKICPLLKHATAYLILRPFMTTGSIYDLDAAFPGSVPGAAQEYNSVTHPDLDLNETMCSVPHVEPGDYVAWHCDAIHSVDKEHRGTGDSSVIQREAAKTFSPPPDFPGAGGPGELGFQGQLEWKSNAPDRAEYLSTITTALATSGAPVKVLYERSSTAVWLPPDVSKAEIDLEDHESVVRAFQGVDIFISLVGPNEVLKQHAFIRAIPETNVRLFSPSNFTIQHDDQGLGININDAKHAVEKAAWEANIATTVILPGICAEFALNSL
;
A
#
# COMPACT_ATOMS: atom_id res chain seq x y z
N MET A 1 -3.44 -6.77 36.15
CA MET A 1 -2.29 -7.53 35.62
C MET A 1 -1.31 -6.48 35.09
N ALA A 2 -0.27 -6.13 35.85
CA ALA A 2 0.46 -4.86 35.62
C ALA A 2 1.96 -4.99 35.35
N ASN A 3 2.55 -6.18 35.56
CA ASN A 3 3.99 -6.41 35.51
C ASN A 3 4.36 -7.47 34.45
N ASP A 4 3.94 -7.26 33.21
CA ASP A 4 4.63 -7.87 32.06
C ASP A 4 5.66 -6.84 31.57
N PRO A 5 6.97 -7.12 31.69
CA PRO A 5 8.04 -6.18 31.32
C PRO A 5 8.15 -5.97 29.80
N PHE A 6 7.57 -6.83 28.98
CA PHE A 6 7.67 -6.75 27.51
C PHE A 6 6.72 -5.72 26.87
N HIS A 7 5.76 -5.16 27.63
CA HIS A 7 4.84 -4.11 27.17
C HIS A 7 5.51 -2.85 26.60
N GLN A 8 6.78 -2.59 26.90
CA GLN A 8 7.53 -1.42 26.40
C GLN A 8 8.42 -1.73 25.19
N VAL A 9 8.45 -2.96 24.68
CA VAL A 9 9.37 -3.37 23.61
C VAL A 9 8.88 -2.93 22.23
N ILE A 10 7.57 -2.92 21.99
CA ILE A 10 6.98 -2.35 20.76
C ILE A 10 6.78 -0.84 21.00
N PRO A 11 7.45 0.06 20.24
CA PRO A 11 7.42 1.49 20.51
C PRO A 11 6.03 2.09 20.27
N SER A 12 5.65 3.04 21.12
CA SER A 12 4.47 3.89 20.91
C SER A 12 4.92 5.34 20.67
N VAL A 13 4.30 6.01 19.69
CA VAL A 13 4.56 7.44 19.37
C VAL A 13 3.24 8.17 19.09
N ASP A 14 3.16 9.45 19.44
CA ASP A 14 1.95 10.24 19.20
C ASP A 14 1.84 10.71 17.74
N PHE A 15 0.66 10.56 17.15
CA PHE A 15 0.40 11.06 15.79
C PHE A 15 0.62 12.58 15.66
N ALA A 16 0.44 13.33 16.74
CA ALA A 16 0.74 14.76 16.78
C ALA A 16 2.22 15.06 16.46
N ASP A 17 3.15 14.22 16.90
CA ASP A 17 4.58 14.40 16.63
C ASP A 17 5.00 13.80 15.30
N VAL A 18 4.40 12.68 14.88
CA VAL A 18 4.49 12.18 13.50
C VAL A 18 4.08 13.26 12.49
N LYS A 19 2.93 13.92 12.71
CA LYS A 19 2.39 14.96 11.81
C LYS A 19 3.22 16.25 11.81
N ARG A 20 3.93 16.55 12.90
CA ARG A 20 4.83 17.72 13.02
C ARG A 20 6.28 17.43 12.59
N GLY A 21 6.65 16.17 12.41
CA GLY A 21 8.06 15.78 12.22
C GLY A 21 8.91 15.97 13.49
N ALA A 22 8.31 15.80 14.66
CA ALA A 22 8.91 16.12 15.97
C ALA A 22 9.46 14.89 16.74
N LEU A 23 9.45 13.70 16.14
CA LEU A 23 10.06 12.51 16.72
C LEU A 23 11.60 12.62 16.73
N THR A 24 12.24 12.10 17.78
CA THR A 24 13.70 12.03 17.86
C THR A 24 14.27 10.93 16.96
N GLN A 25 15.56 11.02 16.64
CA GLN A 25 16.24 9.95 15.89
C GLN A 25 16.19 8.62 16.68
N ASP A 26 16.37 8.64 18.00
CA ASP A 26 16.26 7.44 18.85
C ASP A 26 14.89 6.76 18.75
N GLN A 27 13.79 7.53 18.63
CA GLN A 27 12.46 6.98 18.41
C GLN A 27 12.34 6.33 17.03
N ILE A 28 12.87 6.97 15.98
CA ILE A 28 12.89 6.46 14.61
C ILE A 28 13.73 5.18 14.53
N ASP A 29 14.91 5.16 15.14
CA ASP A 29 15.83 4.03 15.13
C ASP A 29 15.30 2.85 15.97
N ASN A 30 14.58 3.12 17.08
CA ASN A 30 13.88 2.06 17.81
C ASN A 30 12.74 1.45 16.96
N ILE A 31 11.98 2.26 16.21
CA ILE A 31 10.96 1.75 15.25
C ILE A 31 11.61 0.90 14.16
N ARG A 32 12.77 1.30 13.62
CA ARG A 32 13.55 0.48 12.68
C ARG A 32 13.98 -0.84 13.32
N HIS A 33 14.64 -0.77 14.48
CA HIS A 33 15.21 -1.92 15.19
C HIS A 33 14.14 -2.96 15.58
N ARG A 34 12.96 -2.50 16.03
CA ARG A 34 11.83 -3.33 16.45
C ARG A 34 10.93 -3.77 15.30
N GLY A 35 11.11 -3.20 14.10
CA GLY A 35 10.29 -3.50 12.93
C GLY A 35 8.79 -3.23 13.11
N SER A 36 8.39 -2.43 14.11
CA SER A 36 6.99 -2.29 14.53
C SER A 36 6.77 -1.00 15.32
N VAL A 37 5.53 -0.50 15.33
CA VAL A 37 5.14 0.72 16.06
C VAL A 37 3.63 0.79 16.30
N VAL A 38 3.22 1.42 17.41
CA VAL A 38 1.87 1.93 17.62
C VAL A 38 1.87 3.46 17.50
N ILE A 39 1.16 3.99 16.50
CA ILE A 39 0.97 5.42 16.31
C ILE A 39 -0.35 5.82 16.99
N ARG A 40 -0.29 6.65 18.03
CA ARG A 40 -1.42 6.99 18.90
C ARG A 40 -2.27 8.11 18.32
N GLY A 41 -3.59 7.94 18.35
CA GLY A 41 -4.57 8.97 17.97
C GLY A 41 -4.45 9.47 16.52
N VAL A 42 -4.22 8.57 15.56
CA VAL A 42 -4.23 8.92 14.13
C VAL A 42 -5.61 9.41 13.69
N LEU A 43 -6.68 8.76 14.16
CA LEU A 43 -8.04 9.29 14.10
C LEU A 43 -8.50 9.79 15.47
N PRO A 44 -9.44 10.75 15.53
CA PRO A 44 -10.24 10.98 16.73
C PRO A 44 -10.98 9.70 17.15
N LYS A 45 -11.02 9.43 18.45
CA LYS A 45 -11.68 8.24 19.01
C LYS A 45 -13.16 8.13 18.63
N SER A 46 -13.86 9.25 18.50
CA SER A 46 -15.23 9.29 17.96
C SER A 46 -15.27 8.76 16.53
N THR A 47 -14.49 9.32 15.61
CA THR A 47 -14.46 8.92 14.19
C THR A 47 -14.18 7.44 13.99
N ALA A 48 -13.28 6.85 14.79
CA ALA A 48 -13.00 5.40 14.74
C ALA A 48 -14.18 4.54 15.25
N LEU A 49 -14.93 5.01 16.25
CA LEU A 49 -16.16 4.37 16.73
C LEU A 49 -17.34 4.57 15.76
N ASP A 50 -17.43 5.73 15.11
CA ASP A 50 -18.44 6.03 14.09
C ASP A 50 -18.25 5.13 12.86
N TYR A 51 -17.00 4.90 12.43
CA TYR A 51 -16.65 3.94 11.37
C TYR A 51 -17.02 2.50 11.73
N LYS A 52 -16.85 2.11 13.00
CA LYS A 52 -17.25 0.78 13.51
C LYS A 52 -18.77 0.62 13.54
N GLN A 53 -19.51 1.66 13.93
CA GLN A 53 -20.96 1.62 13.92
C GLN A 53 -21.49 1.54 12.48
N GLN A 54 -20.97 2.37 11.56
CA GLN A 54 -21.26 2.28 10.13
C GLN A 54 -20.97 0.89 9.55
N ALA A 55 -19.86 0.24 9.93
CA ALA A 55 -19.55 -1.12 9.51
C ALA A 55 -20.59 -2.15 10.03
N ARG A 56 -21.02 -2.02 11.29
CA ARG A 56 -22.08 -2.86 11.88
C ARG A 56 -23.44 -2.65 11.23
N ASP A 57 -23.82 -1.41 10.98
CA ASP A 57 -25.09 -1.06 10.34
C ASP A 57 -25.13 -1.58 8.89
N TYR A 58 -24.00 -1.47 8.17
CA TYR A 58 -23.83 -2.00 6.83
C TYR A 58 -23.85 -3.54 6.78
N ILE A 59 -23.23 -4.22 7.74
CA ILE A 59 -23.37 -5.68 7.91
C ILE A 59 -24.85 -6.04 8.15
N ALA A 60 -25.52 -5.34 9.08
CA ALA A 60 -26.90 -5.66 9.47
C ALA A 60 -27.90 -5.45 8.32
N ALA A 61 -27.72 -4.39 7.52
CA ALA A 61 -28.55 -4.10 6.35
C ALA A 61 -28.36 -5.12 5.22
N ASN A 62 -27.19 -5.77 5.13
CA ASN A 62 -26.82 -6.67 4.03
C ASN A 62 -26.60 -8.13 4.48
N LYS A 63 -27.07 -8.50 5.68
CA LYS A 63 -26.74 -9.76 6.38
C LYS A 63 -26.84 -11.03 5.51
N ASP A 64 -27.80 -11.11 4.60
CA ASP A 64 -28.08 -12.28 3.76
C ASP A 64 -27.13 -12.39 2.55
N ARG A 65 -26.25 -11.39 2.37
CA ARG A 65 -25.23 -11.27 1.31
C ARG A 65 -23.81 -11.19 1.84
N VAL A 66 -23.62 -10.75 3.09
CA VAL A 66 -22.31 -10.63 3.75
C VAL A 66 -21.71 -12.03 3.93
N ARG A 67 -20.46 -12.19 3.49
CA ARG A 67 -19.64 -13.37 3.81
C ARG A 67 -18.70 -13.05 4.97
N ALA A 68 -18.56 -13.98 5.90
CA ALA A 68 -17.70 -13.84 7.06
C ALA A 68 -17.29 -15.20 7.64
N PHE A 69 -16.20 -15.22 8.41
CA PHE A 69 -15.60 -16.42 8.99
C PHE A 69 -15.23 -16.23 10.49
N PRO A 70 -15.41 -17.25 11.34
CA PRO A 70 -16.20 -18.47 11.11
C PRO A 70 -17.70 -18.12 10.97
N SER A 71 -18.48 -18.98 10.31
CA SER A 71 -19.88 -18.69 9.96
C SER A 71 -20.85 -18.68 11.16
N ASP A 72 -20.45 -19.25 12.30
CA ASP A 72 -21.26 -19.34 13.52
C ASP A 72 -20.82 -18.35 14.63
N ASP A 73 -19.65 -17.71 14.49
CA ASP A 73 -19.25 -16.50 15.25
C ASP A 73 -18.41 -15.57 14.35
N PRO A 74 -19.05 -14.79 13.45
CA PRO A 74 -18.37 -13.97 12.43
C PRO A 74 -17.33 -12.99 12.98
N ALA A 75 -16.05 -13.34 12.85
CA ALA A 75 -14.92 -12.54 13.30
C ALA A 75 -14.26 -11.73 12.17
N VAL A 76 -14.07 -12.32 10.98
CA VAL A 76 -13.47 -11.69 9.80
C VAL A 76 -14.52 -11.58 8.69
N TYR A 77 -14.65 -10.41 8.07
CA TYR A 77 -15.69 -10.09 7.09
C TYR A 77 -15.10 -9.89 5.70
N GLU A 78 -15.60 -10.62 4.70
CA GLU A 78 -15.27 -10.45 3.27
C GLU A 78 -16.01 -9.22 2.70
N LEU A 79 -15.67 -8.06 3.25
CA LEU A 79 -16.17 -6.75 2.89
C LEU A 79 -14.99 -5.80 2.73
N TYR A 80 -15.04 -4.99 1.70
CA TYR A 80 -13.93 -4.23 1.13
C TYR A 80 -14.36 -2.78 0.89
N TRP A 81 -15.63 -2.55 0.54
CA TRP A 81 -16.18 -1.30 -0.03
C TRP A 81 -17.18 -0.56 0.84
N SER A 82 -17.37 -0.98 2.09
CA SER A 82 -18.22 -0.24 3.01
C SER A 82 -17.73 1.22 3.16
N PRO A 83 -18.65 2.21 3.28
CA PRO A 83 -18.25 3.61 3.35
C PRO A 83 -17.24 3.91 4.46
N SER A 84 -17.34 3.26 5.62
CA SER A 84 -16.39 3.45 6.71
C SER A 84 -14.98 2.96 6.37
N GLN A 85 -14.85 1.83 5.67
CA GLN A 85 -13.55 1.35 5.20
C GLN A 85 -12.94 2.29 4.15
N ALA A 86 -13.74 2.80 3.20
CA ALA A 86 -13.29 3.76 2.21
C ALA A 86 -12.86 5.10 2.84
N HIS A 87 -13.71 5.69 3.70
CA HIS A 87 -13.41 6.93 4.43
C HIS A 87 -12.20 6.79 5.37
N ALA A 88 -12.00 5.64 6.01
CA ALA A 88 -10.82 5.37 6.83
C ALA A 88 -9.53 5.43 6.01
N ARG A 89 -9.50 4.78 4.83
CA ARG A 89 -8.31 4.72 3.96
C ARG A 89 -8.00 6.07 3.31
N ALA A 90 -9.02 6.85 2.97
CA ALA A 90 -8.89 8.19 2.39
C ALA A 90 -8.60 9.30 3.43
N HIS A 91 -8.70 9.02 4.73
CA HIS A 91 -8.60 10.06 5.76
C HIS A 91 -7.21 10.73 5.78
N PRO A 92 -7.09 12.08 5.77
CA PRO A 92 -5.79 12.75 5.64
C PRO A 92 -4.75 12.38 6.70
N ASN A 93 -5.17 12.11 7.94
CA ASN A 93 -4.23 11.65 8.98
C ASN A 93 -3.72 10.21 8.73
N MET A 94 -4.53 9.34 8.13
CA MET A 94 -4.12 7.97 7.81
C MET A 94 -3.10 7.97 6.68
N LEU A 95 -3.33 8.78 5.64
CA LEU A 95 -2.35 9.01 4.58
C LEU A 95 -1.05 9.61 5.15
N ALA A 96 -1.12 10.56 6.09
CA ALA A 96 0.07 11.12 6.75
C ALA A 96 0.84 10.07 7.60
N ALA A 97 0.14 9.23 8.37
CA ALA A 97 0.75 8.15 9.15
C ALA A 97 1.41 7.08 8.25
N GLN A 98 0.76 6.73 7.14
CA GLN A 98 1.33 5.85 6.12
C GLN A 98 2.55 6.48 5.43
N THR A 99 2.49 7.75 5.04
CA THR A 99 3.63 8.51 4.48
C THR A 99 4.81 8.61 5.45
N PHE A 100 4.58 8.63 6.77
CA PHE A 100 5.64 8.53 7.77
C PHE A 100 6.31 7.15 7.74
N LEU A 101 5.51 6.07 7.80
CA LEU A 101 6.03 4.70 7.76
C LEU A 101 6.78 4.40 6.45
N THR A 102 6.26 4.84 5.30
CA THR A 102 6.92 4.59 4.00
C THR A 102 8.24 5.37 3.86
N LYS A 103 8.42 6.50 4.57
CA LYS A 103 9.69 7.24 4.64
C LYS A 103 10.75 6.58 5.52
N LEU A 104 10.41 5.54 6.29
CA LEU A 104 11.41 4.70 6.97
C LEU A 104 12.16 3.80 5.97
N TRP A 105 11.63 3.62 4.76
CA TRP A 105 12.25 2.83 3.70
C TRP A 105 13.06 3.70 2.75
N TYR A 106 14.06 3.09 2.11
CA TYR A 106 14.83 3.68 1.03
C TYR A 106 15.18 2.60 0.00
N SER A 107 15.91 2.96 -1.06
CA SER A 107 16.55 2.01 -1.97
C SER A 107 18.02 2.38 -2.07
N SER A 108 18.93 1.41 -1.97
CA SER A 108 20.34 1.61 -2.32
C SER A 108 20.61 1.62 -3.84
N ASP A 109 19.60 1.34 -4.67
CA ASP A 109 19.62 1.74 -6.08
C ASP A 109 18.87 3.07 -6.29
N PRO A 110 19.54 4.14 -6.78
CA PRO A 110 18.89 5.41 -7.05
C PRO A 110 17.92 5.38 -8.25
N ASN A 111 17.94 4.31 -9.05
CA ASN A 111 17.06 4.13 -10.21
C ASN A 111 15.82 3.26 -9.90
N ALA A 112 15.69 2.73 -8.67
CA ALA A 112 14.55 1.91 -8.28
C ALA A 112 13.23 2.68 -8.43
N GLN A 113 12.24 2.08 -9.10
CA GLN A 113 10.94 2.69 -9.37
C GLN A 113 10.04 2.63 -8.12
N ILE A 114 10.40 3.37 -7.07
CA ILE A 114 9.79 3.31 -5.75
C ILE A 114 9.31 4.69 -5.26
N SER A 115 8.14 4.73 -4.62
CA SER A 115 7.70 5.92 -3.87
C SER A 115 7.62 5.64 -2.38
N THR A 116 8.51 6.26 -1.62
CA THR A 116 8.45 6.32 -0.15
C THR A 116 7.54 7.45 0.34
N ARG A 117 6.94 8.23 -0.58
CA ARG A 117 6.18 9.46 -0.28
C ARG A 117 4.66 9.32 -0.48
N TYR A 118 4.24 8.58 -1.50
CA TYR A 118 2.84 8.47 -1.91
C TYR A 118 2.33 7.04 -1.66
N PRO A 119 1.71 6.77 -0.49
CA PRO A 119 1.17 5.45 -0.20
C PRO A 119 0.00 5.14 -1.13
N LEU A 120 0.12 4.07 -1.91
CA LEU A 120 -0.94 3.62 -2.80
C LEU A 120 -2.15 3.10 -2.02
N THR A 121 -3.33 3.17 -2.63
CA THR A 121 -4.51 2.50 -2.09
C THR A 121 -4.34 1.01 -2.16
N TYR A 122 -4.72 0.39 -1.06
CA TYR A 122 -5.01 -1.02 -0.93
C TYR A 122 -6.25 -0.96 0.09
N ALA A 123 -7.36 -1.74 -0.07
CA ALA A 123 -8.68 -1.87 0.62
C ALA A 123 -9.38 -3.31 0.92
N ASP A 124 -8.75 -4.29 1.63
CA ASP A 124 -9.16 -5.66 2.16
C ASP A 124 -10.32 -5.63 3.16
N ARG A 125 -10.66 -6.84 3.61
CA ARG A 125 -11.44 -7.25 4.78
C ARG A 125 -11.23 -6.39 6.04
N PHE A 126 -12.16 -6.61 6.97
CA PHE A 126 -12.07 -6.09 8.33
C PHE A 126 -12.45 -7.15 9.35
N ARG A 127 -12.04 -6.94 10.61
CA ARG A 127 -12.32 -7.82 11.75
C ARG A 127 -13.27 -7.14 12.72
N ILE A 128 -14.17 -7.91 13.33
CA ILE A 128 -14.91 -7.59 14.55
C ILE A 128 -14.95 -8.87 15.40
N ARG A 129 -13.93 -9.10 16.23
CA ARG A 129 -13.78 -10.34 17.01
C ARG A 129 -14.46 -10.21 18.37
N ASN A 130 -15.51 -11.00 18.61
CA ASN A 130 -16.26 -10.99 19.87
C ASN A 130 -15.44 -11.56 21.05
N PRO A 131 -15.71 -11.13 22.31
CA PRO A 131 -15.17 -11.80 23.50
C PRO A 131 -15.52 -13.28 23.54
N GLY A 132 -14.57 -14.11 23.98
CA GLY A 132 -14.72 -15.57 24.07
C GLY A 132 -14.33 -16.35 22.81
N ASP A 133 -14.10 -15.69 21.65
CA ASP A 133 -13.62 -16.41 20.46
C ASP A 133 -12.23 -17.01 20.68
N GLY A 134 -12.09 -18.29 20.32
CA GLY A 134 -10.84 -19.04 20.21
C GLY A 134 -10.72 -19.85 18.91
N LYS A 135 -11.59 -19.60 17.92
CA LYS A 135 -11.60 -20.26 16.61
C LYS A 135 -10.67 -19.55 15.63
N PHE A 136 -10.62 -18.21 15.65
CA PHE A 136 -9.73 -17.44 14.78
C PHE A 136 -8.35 -17.21 15.43
N ALA A 137 -7.50 -18.22 15.37
CA ALA A 137 -6.13 -18.20 15.89
C ALA A 137 -5.11 -18.58 14.80
N LEU A 138 -4.46 -17.58 14.19
CA LEU A 138 -3.30 -17.79 13.33
C LEU A 138 -2.02 -17.87 14.17
N GLY A 139 -1.20 -18.90 13.92
CA GLY A 139 0.10 -19.09 14.57
C GLY A 139 1.14 -18.05 14.13
N PRO A 140 2.39 -18.12 14.63
CA PRO A 140 3.47 -17.25 14.17
C PRO A 140 3.79 -17.45 12.69
N HIS A 141 3.67 -16.39 11.89
CA HIS A 141 3.92 -16.39 10.44
C HIS A 141 4.52 -15.07 9.92
N THR A 142 5.04 -15.10 8.69
CA THR A 142 5.32 -13.93 7.85
C THR A 142 4.72 -14.11 6.45
N ASP A 143 4.10 -13.05 5.93
CA ASP A 143 3.46 -13.05 4.62
C ASP A 143 4.41 -12.56 3.51
N GLY A 144 3.88 -12.40 2.29
CA GLY A 144 4.64 -11.93 1.13
C GLY A 144 5.60 -13.00 0.64
N GLY A 145 5.06 -14.18 0.35
CA GLY A 145 5.79 -15.39 -0.02
C GLY A 145 6.29 -16.20 1.18
N SER A 146 6.81 -17.38 0.89
CA SER A 146 7.58 -18.22 1.82
C SER A 146 8.85 -18.74 1.16
N LEU A 147 8.74 -19.74 0.28
CA LEU A 147 9.86 -20.34 -0.44
C LEU A 147 10.53 -19.36 -1.43
N GLU A 148 9.77 -18.39 -1.93
CA GLU A 148 10.23 -17.32 -2.81
C GLU A 148 11.46 -16.57 -2.26
N ARG A 149 11.61 -16.48 -0.92
CA ARG A 149 12.77 -15.86 -0.27
C ARG A 149 14.12 -16.52 -0.60
N TRP A 150 14.11 -17.77 -1.04
CA TRP A 150 15.29 -18.49 -1.53
C TRP A 150 15.18 -18.85 -3.00
N GLU A 151 13.98 -19.01 -3.55
CA GLU A 151 13.76 -19.42 -4.95
C GLU A 151 13.91 -18.24 -5.92
N ASP A 152 13.16 -17.15 -5.71
CA ASP A 152 13.15 -15.99 -6.60
C ASP A 152 14.55 -15.30 -6.62
N PRO A 153 15.16 -15.09 -7.80
CA PRO A 153 16.48 -14.48 -7.88
C PRO A 153 16.59 -13.08 -7.27
N GLU A 154 15.55 -12.23 -7.34
CA GLU A 154 15.57 -10.90 -6.74
C GLU A 154 15.17 -10.91 -5.26
N TYR A 155 14.17 -11.71 -4.85
CA TYR A 155 13.83 -11.81 -3.44
C TYR A 155 14.99 -12.39 -2.63
N ARG A 156 15.67 -13.43 -3.14
CA ARG A 156 16.91 -13.95 -2.53
C ARG A 156 18.01 -12.88 -2.45
N ARG A 157 18.10 -11.96 -3.41
CA ARG A 157 19.07 -10.85 -3.39
C ARG A 157 18.82 -9.86 -2.25
N CYS A 158 17.59 -9.69 -1.79
CA CYS A 158 17.27 -8.91 -0.58
C CYS A 158 18.06 -9.42 0.65
N TYR A 159 18.34 -10.72 0.69
CA TYR A 159 18.98 -11.40 1.82
C TYR A 159 20.46 -11.73 1.57
N SER A 160 21.07 -11.18 0.50
CA SER A 160 22.48 -11.46 0.12
C SER A 160 23.46 -11.32 1.29
N LYS A 161 23.34 -10.26 2.09
CA LYS A 161 24.21 -10.02 3.26
C LYS A 161 24.17 -11.16 4.29
N ILE A 162 23.00 -11.76 4.51
CA ILE A 162 22.84 -12.90 5.42
C ILE A 162 23.53 -14.14 4.82
N LEU A 163 23.28 -14.42 3.54
CA LEU A 163 23.83 -15.57 2.81
C LEU A 163 25.35 -15.49 2.61
N GLU A 164 25.91 -14.28 2.56
CA GLU A 164 27.36 -14.00 2.57
C GLU A 164 28.02 -14.18 3.95
N GLY A 165 27.26 -14.51 5.00
CA GLY A 165 27.75 -14.61 6.38
C GLY A 165 27.98 -13.26 7.06
N ARG A 166 27.37 -12.18 6.56
CA ARG A 166 27.49 -10.79 7.02
C ARG A 166 26.13 -10.23 7.45
N TRP A 167 25.37 -11.02 8.21
CA TRP A 167 23.99 -10.71 8.58
C TRP A 167 23.85 -9.41 9.39
N GLU A 168 24.92 -8.96 10.06
CA GLU A 168 25.00 -7.67 10.72
C GLU A 168 24.86 -6.50 9.73
N GLU A 169 25.38 -6.65 8.49
CA GLU A 169 25.29 -5.67 7.40
C GLU A 169 23.91 -5.63 6.70
N TYR A 170 23.00 -6.57 6.99
CA TYR A 170 21.66 -6.59 6.41
C TYR A 170 20.80 -5.41 6.94
N ASP A 171 20.32 -4.52 6.07
CA ASP A 171 19.26 -3.57 6.41
C ASP A 171 17.92 -4.06 5.84
N PRO A 172 16.93 -4.43 6.68
CA PRO A 172 15.65 -4.90 6.17
C PRO A 172 14.84 -3.82 5.43
N PHE A 173 15.14 -2.52 5.66
CA PHE A 173 14.48 -1.35 5.06
C PHE A 173 15.07 -0.90 3.72
N ASP A 174 16.08 -1.60 3.18
CA ASP A 174 16.51 -1.41 1.79
C ASP A 174 15.55 -2.16 0.85
N ALA A 175 14.77 -1.40 0.09
CA ALA A 175 13.82 -1.91 -0.87
C ALA A 175 14.45 -2.29 -2.23
N ARG A 176 15.75 -2.04 -2.44
CA ARG A 176 16.46 -2.19 -3.73
C ARG A 176 16.06 -3.40 -4.56
N HIS A 177 15.98 -4.57 -3.92
CA HIS A 177 15.65 -5.83 -4.57
C HIS A 177 14.18 -6.26 -4.35
N ARG A 178 13.50 -5.72 -3.33
CA ARG A 178 12.08 -6.04 -3.03
C ARG A 178 11.12 -5.46 -4.07
N VAL A 179 11.48 -4.33 -4.69
CA VAL A 179 10.65 -3.67 -5.73
C VAL A 179 10.48 -4.49 -7.01
N THR A 180 11.36 -5.46 -7.25
CA THR A 180 11.34 -6.38 -8.39
C THR A 180 11.32 -7.85 -7.96
N ALA A 181 11.09 -8.11 -6.67
CA ALA A 181 10.99 -9.46 -6.12
C ALA A 181 9.64 -10.08 -6.43
N HIS A 182 9.63 -11.30 -6.96
CA HIS A 182 8.40 -12.05 -7.18
C HIS A 182 8.01 -12.75 -5.87
N GLN A 183 7.21 -12.05 -5.04
CA GLN A 183 6.76 -12.54 -3.72
C GLN A 183 5.65 -13.60 -3.77
N ASP A 184 5.20 -13.98 -4.96
CA ASP A 184 4.30 -15.10 -5.22
C ASP A 184 4.70 -15.74 -6.55
N LEU A 185 5.33 -16.92 -6.50
CA LEU A 185 5.67 -17.71 -7.69
C LEU A 185 4.60 -18.76 -8.02
N TYR A 186 3.56 -18.87 -7.20
CA TYR A 186 2.68 -20.05 -7.16
C TYR A 186 1.18 -19.72 -7.32
N ASN A 187 0.80 -18.44 -7.44
CA ASN A 187 -0.58 -17.96 -7.42
C ASN A 187 -1.31 -18.40 -6.15
N GLY A 188 -0.64 -18.17 -5.00
CA GLY A 188 -0.99 -18.74 -3.71
C GLY A 188 -2.24 -18.13 -3.04
N ALA A 189 -2.97 -18.94 -2.26
CA ALA A 189 -4.10 -18.43 -1.47
C ALA A 189 -3.69 -17.51 -0.30
N GLY A 190 -2.39 -17.47 0.03
CA GLY A 190 -1.77 -16.50 0.95
C GLY A 190 -0.94 -15.41 0.24
N ALA A 191 -1.06 -15.27 -1.09
CA ALA A 191 -0.34 -14.29 -1.87
C ALA A 191 -0.81 -12.85 -1.59
N CYS A 192 -0.02 -11.90 -2.07
CA CYS A 192 -0.30 -10.46 -2.01
C CYS A 192 0.34 -9.80 -3.22
N SER A 193 -0.47 -9.24 -4.13
CA SER A 193 0.02 -8.68 -5.41
C SER A 193 0.80 -7.38 -5.26
N MET A 194 0.75 -6.75 -4.08
CA MET A 194 1.50 -5.53 -3.78
C MET A 194 2.66 -5.78 -2.81
N PHE A 195 3.84 -5.24 -3.14
CA PHE A 195 4.94 -5.13 -2.17
C PHE A 195 4.54 -4.17 -1.04
N ARG A 196 4.15 -4.75 0.10
CA ARG A 196 3.81 -4.02 1.33
C ARG A 196 5.08 -3.76 2.14
N PHE A 197 5.44 -2.50 2.34
CA PHE A 197 6.53 -2.10 3.24
C PHE A 197 6.20 -2.43 4.71
N PHE A 198 4.96 -2.13 5.09
CA PHE A 198 4.39 -2.40 6.41
C PHE A 198 3.03 -3.05 6.22
N GLN A 199 2.76 -4.09 6.99
CA GLN A 199 1.40 -4.48 7.34
C GLN A 199 0.91 -3.60 8.50
N ALA A 200 -0.39 -3.37 8.58
CA ALA A 200 -0.95 -2.48 9.59
C ALA A 200 -2.46 -2.68 9.81
N TRP A 201 -2.95 -2.15 10.92
CA TRP A 201 -4.38 -1.96 11.18
C TRP A 201 -4.68 -0.66 11.93
N LEU A 202 -5.84 -0.08 11.60
CA LEU A 202 -6.49 0.96 12.39
C LEU A 202 -7.36 0.32 13.47
N SER A 203 -7.18 0.70 14.73
CA SER A 203 -8.01 0.25 15.83
C SER A 203 -9.39 0.89 15.79
N MET A 204 -10.42 0.05 15.97
CA MET A 204 -11.80 0.47 16.22
C MET A 204 -12.28 0.07 17.63
N SER A 205 -11.37 -0.34 18.51
CA SER A 205 -11.68 -0.87 19.84
C SER A 205 -10.68 -0.40 20.90
N SER A 206 -11.11 -0.48 22.17
CA SER A 206 -10.18 -0.53 23.30
C SER A 206 -9.79 -1.99 23.46
N THR A 207 -8.50 -2.33 23.40
CA THR A 207 -8.04 -3.74 23.39
C THR A 207 -6.59 -3.87 23.88
N GLY A 208 -6.36 -4.74 24.86
CA GLY A 208 -5.04 -5.07 25.42
C GLY A 208 -4.55 -6.50 25.13
N PRO A 209 -3.32 -6.83 25.59
CA PRO A 209 -2.79 -8.20 25.56
C PRO A 209 -3.66 -9.23 26.27
N GLY A 210 -3.90 -10.37 25.60
CA GLY A 210 -4.86 -11.39 26.04
C GLY A 210 -6.30 -11.10 25.60
N GLU A 211 -6.58 -9.90 25.07
CA GLU A 211 -7.90 -9.52 24.55
C GLU A 211 -8.00 -9.76 23.03
N GLY A 212 -7.44 -10.87 22.54
CA GLY A 212 -7.55 -11.25 21.13
C GLY A 212 -6.75 -10.36 20.16
N THR A 213 -5.76 -9.61 20.68
CA THR A 213 -4.93 -8.66 19.93
C THR A 213 -3.85 -9.35 19.08
N LEU A 214 -2.97 -8.56 18.48
CA LEU A 214 -1.81 -9.02 17.70
C LEU A 214 -0.60 -9.25 18.61
N LYS A 215 0.22 -10.26 18.30
CA LYS A 215 1.60 -10.41 18.81
C LYS A 215 2.60 -10.27 17.67
N ILE A 216 3.80 -9.77 17.97
CA ILE A 216 4.90 -9.54 17.03
C ILE A 216 6.20 -10.00 17.70
N CYS A 217 7.12 -10.63 16.96
CA CYS A 217 8.51 -10.85 17.39
C CYS A 217 9.34 -9.58 17.08
N PRO A 218 9.74 -8.77 18.08
CA PRO A 218 10.34 -7.46 17.86
C PRO A 218 11.88 -7.55 17.70
N LEU A 219 12.32 -8.58 16.98
CA LEU A 219 13.72 -8.97 16.75
C LEU A 219 14.06 -8.98 15.25
N LEU A 220 13.36 -8.18 14.44
CA LEU A 220 13.34 -8.19 12.96
C LEU A 220 14.62 -8.71 12.30
N LYS A 221 15.76 -8.03 12.45
CA LYS A 221 17.05 -8.44 11.81
C LYS A 221 17.46 -9.87 12.18
N HIS A 222 17.40 -10.24 13.46
CA HIS A 222 17.82 -11.55 13.96
C HIS A 222 16.85 -12.66 13.52
N ALA A 223 15.54 -12.40 13.58
CA ALA A 223 14.51 -13.35 13.15
C ALA A 223 14.58 -13.62 11.64
N THR A 224 14.80 -12.58 10.81
CA THR A 224 15.02 -12.72 9.37
C THR A 224 16.35 -13.43 9.05
N ALA A 225 17.44 -13.09 9.76
CA ALA A 225 18.73 -13.77 9.58
C ALA A 225 18.64 -15.26 9.93
N TYR A 226 17.99 -15.60 11.05
CA TYR A 226 17.74 -16.98 11.45
C TYR A 226 16.88 -17.73 10.42
N LEU A 227 15.76 -17.15 9.97
CA LEU A 227 14.92 -17.73 8.91
C LEU A 227 15.77 -18.12 7.70
N ILE A 228 16.44 -17.14 7.09
CA ILE A 228 17.15 -17.32 5.81
C ILE A 228 18.28 -18.36 5.92
N LEU A 229 18.92 -18.46 7.09
CA LEU A 229 19.96 -19.46 7.34
C LEU A 229 19.40 -20.83 7.78
N ARG A 230 18.15 -20.91 8.26
CA ARG A 230 17.58 -22.11 8.89
C ARG A 230 17.65 -23.38 8.03
N PRO A 231 17.38 -23.37 6.71
CA PRO A 231 17.52 -24.55 5.85
C PRO A 231 18.95 -25.16 5.87
N PHE A 232 19.97 -24.33 6.10
CA PHE A 232 21.38 -24.74 6.11
C PHE A 232 21.88 -25.16 7.51
N MET A 233 21.01 -25.13 8.51
CA MET A 233 21.30 -25.51 9.91
C MET A 233 20.66 -26.86 10.30
N THR A 234 19.81 -27.44 9.46
CA THR A 234 18.93 -28.58 9.78
C THR A 234 19.66 -29.88 10.11
N THR A 235 20.77 -30.17 9.43
CA THR A 235 21.45 -31.48 9.48
C THR A 235 22.75 -31.48 10.28
N GLY A 236 23.12 -30.35 10.88
CA GLY A 236 24.36 -30.19 11.67
C GLY A 236 25.65 -30.22 10.84
N SER A 237 25.56 -30.30 9.51
CA SER A 237 26.68 -30.41 8.58
C SER A 237 26.33 -29.76 7.24
N ILE A 238 27.15 -28.80 6.79
CA ILE A 238 26.98 -28.15 5.48
C ILE A 238 27.25 -29.07 4.28
N TYR A 239 27.69 -30.31 4.54
CA TYR A 239 27.91 -31.34 3.51
C TYR A 239 26.71 -32.29 3.36
N ASP A 240 25.82 -32.30 4.35
CA ASP A 240 24.63 -33.15 4.42
C ASP A 240 23.36 -32.31 4.23
N LEU A 241 23.40 -31.34 3.31
CA LEU A 241 22.25 -30.48 2.97
C LEU A 241 21.25 -31.24 2.11
N ASP A 242 19.96 -31.04 2.39
CA ASP A 242 18.84 -31.52 1.57
C ASP A 242 18.00 -30.35 1.00
N ALA A 243 16.80 -30.65 0.51
CA ALA A 243 15.87 -29.66 -0.03
C ALA A 243 14.79 -29.22 0.98
N ALA A 244 15.01 -29.40 2.28
CA ALA A 244 14.03 -29.03 3.30
C ALA A 244 14.13 -27.55 3.70
N PHE A 245 13.06 -26.80 3.43
CA PHE A 245 12.88 -25.42 3.88
C PHE A 245 11.84 -25.39 5.02
N PRO A 246 12.25 -25.32 6.31
CA PRO A 246 11.33 -25.56 7.42
C PRO A 246 10.20 -24.52 7.50
N GLY A 247 8.95 -24.97 7.45
CA GLY A 247 7.77 -24.09 7.49
C GLY A 247 7.52 -23.28 6.22
N SER A 248 8.31 -23.48 5.16
CA SER A 248 8.12 -22.84 3.85
C SER A 248 7.31 -23.76 2.95
N VAL A 249 6.19 -23.28 2.40
CA VAL A 249 5.29 -24.07 1.57
C VAL A 249 4.84 -23.24 0.35
N PRO A 250 5.08 -23.71 -0.89
CA PRO A 250 4.65 -23.04 -2.12
C PRO A 250 3.19 -22.53 -2.06
N GLY A 251 3.01 -21.23 -2.34
CA GLY A 251 1.70 -20.57 -2.34
C GLY A 251 1.09 -20.28 -0.96
N ALA A 252 1.85 -20.45 0.12
CA ALA A 252 1.46 -20.12 1.49
C ALA A 252 2.43 -19.13 2.15
N ALA A 253 1.97 -18.50 3.25
CA ALA A 253 2.81 -17.73 4.15
C ALA A 253 3.88 -18.62 4.82
N GLN A 254 4.98 -18.02 5.28
CA GLN A 254 6.02 -18.73 6.00
C GLN A 254 5.57 -18.98 7.44
N GLU A 255 5.49 -20.24 7.85
CA GLU A 255 5.12 -20.63 9.21
C GLU A 255 6.33 -20.80 10.13
N TYR A 256 6.13 -20.55 11.43
CA TYR A 256 7.12 -20.80 12.48
C TYR A 256 6.49 -21.52 13.68
N ASN A 257 7.20 -22.50 14.21
CA ASN A 257 6.83 -23.22 15.43
C ASN A 257 8.08 -23.75 16.14
N SER A 258 7.93 -24.24 17.37
CA SER A 258 9.04 -24.73 18.22
C SER A 258 9.72 -26.01 17.72
N VAL A 259 9.23 -26.65 16.65
CA VAL A 259 9.88 -27.80 16.01
C VAL A 259 10.73 -27.36 14.81
N THR A 260 10.17 -26.51 13.96
CA THR A 260 10.86 -25.98 12.76
C THR A 260 11.90 -24.92 13.10
N HIS A 261 11.59 -24.04 14.07
CA HIS A 261 12.36 -22.85 14.43
C HIS A 261 12.52 -22.72 15.97
N PRO A 262 13.12 -23.72 16.66
CA PRO A 262 13.23 -23.75 18.12
C PRO A 262 13.99 -22.54 18.70
N ASP A 263 15.07 -22.11 18.04
CA ASP A 263 15.97 -21.08 18.57
C ASP A 263 15.40 -19.64 18.50
N LEU A 264 14.20 -19.47 17.91
CA LEU A 264 13.44 -18.23 18.00
C LEU A 264 12.69 -18.07 19.34
N ASP A 265 12.51 -19.16 20.10
CA ASP A 265 11.68 -19.26 21.32
C ASP A 265 10.42 -18.38 21.31
N LEU A 266 9.54 -18.65 20.35
CA LEU A 266 8.34 -17.84 20.07
C LEU A 266 7.28 -17.87 21.18
N ASN A 267 7.52 -18.58 22.29
CA ASN A 267 6.70 -18.44 23.50
C ASN A 267 7.09 -17.17 24.28
N GLU A 268 8.40 -16.90 24.38
CA GLU A 268 8.97 -15.78 25.14
C GLU A 268 9.27 -14.55 24.26
N THR A 269 9.64 -14.73 22.98
CA THR A 269 10.00 -13.62 22.08
C THR A 269 8.82 -12.94 21.38
N MET A 270 7.62 -13.54 21.40
CA MET A 270 6.41 -12.98 20.79
C MET A 270 5.71 -12.00 21.73
N CYS A 271 6.13 -10.74 21.67
CA CYS A 271 5.54 -9.65 22.46
C CYS A 271 4.14 -9.29 21.96
N SER A 272 3.19 -9.17 22.88
CA SER A 272 1.84 -8.66 22.57
C SER A 272 1.87 -7.16 22.27
N VAL A 273 1.08 -6.71 21.28
CA VAL A 273 0.92 -5.29 20.98
C VAL A 273 0.39 -4.55 22.23
N PRO A 274 1.01 -3.43 22.65
CA PRO A 274 0.56 -2.67 23.81
C PRO A 274 -0.90 -2.22 23.67
N HIS A 275 -1.62 -2.09 24.79
CA HIS A 275 -3.03 -1.68 24.81
C HIS A 275 -3.32 -0.52 23.86
N VAL A 276 -4.32 -0.70 22.98
CA VAL A 276 -4.75 0.27 21.95
C VAL A 276 -6.11 0.86 22.26
N GLU A 277 -6.35 2.07 21.78
CA GLU A 277 -7.65 2.74 21.79
C GLU A 277 -8.19 2.96 20.36
N PRO A 278 -9.50 3.17 20.16
CA PRO A 278 -10.04 3.44 18.84
C PRO A 278 -9.41 4.70 18.26
N GLY A 279 -8.87 4.60 17.04
CA GLY A 279 -8.12 5.67 16.37
C GLY A 279 -6.60 5.53 16.43
N ASP A 280 -6.06 4.62 17.25
CA ASP A 280 -4.65 4.21 17.17
C ASP A 280 -4.40 3.36 15.91
N TYR A 281 -3.18 3.45 15.35
CA TYR A 281 -2.76 2.70 14.17
C TYR A 281 -1.50 1.88 14.48
N VAL A 282 -1.58 0.56 14.33
CA VAL A 282 -0.48 -0.37 14.61
C VAL A 282 0.10 -0.86 13.30
N ALA A 283 1.43 -0.83 13.17
CA ALA A 283 2.14 -1.28 11.97
C ALA A 283 3.33 -2.17 12.31
N TRP A 284 3.60 -3.15 11.44
CA TRP A 284 4.76 -4.03 11.48
C TRP A 284 5.35 -4.25 10.08
N HIS A 285 6.67 -4.35 10.02
CA HIS A 285 7.45 -4.57 8.81
C HIS A 285 7.06 -5.90 8.15
N CYS A 286 7.11 -6.01 6.83
CA CYS A 286 6.66 -7.22 6.12
C CYS A 286 7.32 -8.53 6.59
N ASP A 287 8.64 -8.53 6.78
CA ASP A 287 9.39 -9.69 7.32
C ASP A 287 9.27 -9.88 8.85
N ALA A 288 8.43 -9.13 9.57
CA ALA A 288 8.28 -9.28 11.02
C ALA A 288 7.29 -10.41 11.37
N ILE A 289 7.77 -11.42 12.11
CA ILE A 289 6.94 -12.56 12.55
C ILE A 289 5.82 -12.05 13.44
N HIS A 290 4.59 -12.46 13.15
CA HIS A 290 3.39 -12.02 13.87
C HIS A 290 2.36 -13.15 14.03
N SER A 291 1.46 -13.02 15.00
CA SER A 291 0.38 -13.98 15.27
C SER A 291 -0.81 -13.29 15.95
N VAL A 292 -1.95 -13.97 16.04
CA VAL A 292 -3.13 -13.47 16.78
C VAL A 292 -3.24 -14.19 18.13
N ASP A 293 -3.63 -13.48 19.19
CA ASP A 293 -3.90 -14.09 20.50
C ASP A 293 -4.89 -15.26 20.36
N LYS A 294 -4.50 -16.43 20.88
CA LYS A 294 -5.25 -17.69 20.70
C LYS A 294 -6.70 -17.61 21.22
N GLU A 295 -6.93 -16.85 22.28
CA GLU A 295 -8.25 -16.65 22.90
C GLU A 295 -8.48 -15.16 23.11
N HIS A 296 -9.71 -14.70 22.92
CA HIS A 296 -10.12 -13.34 23.26
C HIS A 296 -10.73 -13.30 24.67
N ARG A 297 -9.96 -12.88 25.68
CA ARG A 297 -10.39 -12.84 27.10
C ARG A 297 -10.83 -11.46 27.60
N GLY A 298 -11.06 -10.50 26.71
CA GLY A 298 -11.48 -9.14 27.03
C GLY A 298 -12.99 -9.02 27.27
N THR A 299 -13.47 -7.79 27.47
CA THR A 299 -14.91 -7.50 27.72
C THR A 299 -15.62 -6.73 26.61
N GLY A 300 -14.92 -6.33 25.56
CA GLY A 300 -15.47 -5.69 24.35
C GLY A 300 -14.83 -6.29 23.10
N ASP A 301 -15.44 -6.09 21.93
CA ASP A 301 -14.94 -6.67 20.68
C ASP A 301 -13.61 -6.04 20.19
N SER A 302 -12.77 -6.83 19.52
CA SER A 302 -11.49 -6.37 18.92
C SER A 302 -11.63 -6.18 17.40
N SER A 303 -11.51 -4.94 16.92
CA SER A 303 -11.96 -4.54 15.57
C SER A 303 -10.93 -3.72 14.75
N VAL A 304 -10.72 -4.06 13.47
CA VAL A 304 -9.64 -3.54 12.58
C VAL A 304 -9.95 -3.56 11.07
N ILE A 305 -9.30 -2.73 10.21
CA ILE A 305 -9.53 -2.60 8.73
C ILE A 305 -8.22 -2.69 7.88
N GLN A 306 -8.24 -3.32 6.68
CA GLN A 306 -7.06 -3.65 5.81
C GLN A 306 -7.20 -3.27 4.27
N ARG A 307 -6.41 -3.87 3.30
CA ARG A 307 -6.05 -3.33 1.93
C ARG A 307 -6.08 -4.28 0.52
N GLU A 308 -6.52 -4.27 -0.85
CA GLU A 308 -7.03 -3.51 -2.20
C GLU A 308 -8.54 -3.47 -2.72
N ALA A 309 -8.86 -2.75 -3.88
CA ALA A 309 -9.68 -2.93 -5.16
C ALA A 309 -11.10 -2.32 -5.51
N ALA A 310 -11.22 -1.00 -5.78
CA ALA A 310 -12.48 -0.20 -5.72
C ALA A 310 -13.76 -0.51 -6.56
N LYS A 311 -13.80 -0.12 -7.85
CA LYS A 311 -15.06 0.40 -8.48
C LYS A 311 -16.21 -0.59 -8.68
N THR A 312 -15.91 -1.82 -9.06
CA THR A 312 -16.93 -2.83 -9.41
C THR A 312 -17.63 -3.39 -8.16
N PHE A 313 -17.21 -2.95 -6.97
CA PHE A 313 -17.56 -3.52 -5.67
C PHE A 313 -17.16 -5.01 -5.53
N SER A 314 -16.38 -5.53 -6.49
CA SER A 314 -15.82 -6.87 -6.48
C SER A 314 -14.92 -7.10 -5.27
N PRO A 315 -14.76 -8.35 -4.79
CA PRO A 315 -13.59 -8.74 -4.02
C PRO A 315 -12.31 -8.40 -4.81
N PRO A 316 -11.19 -8.08 -4.15
CA PRO A 316 -9.94 -7.72 -4.83
C PRO A 316 -9.26 -8.93 -5.47
N PRO A 317 -8.35 -8.74 -6.43
CA PRO A 317 -7.65 -9.84 -7.12
C PRO A 317 -7.05 -10.89 -6.16
N ASP A 318 -6.46 -10.43 -5.05
CA ASP A 318 -5.83 -11.25 -4.01
C ASP A 318 -6.83 -12.09 -3.16
N PHE A 319 -8.15 -12.05 -3.42
CA PHE A 319 -9.17 -12.63 -2.53
C PHE A 319 -10.22 -13.51 -3.24
N PRO A 320 -10.85 -14.46 -2.50
CA PRO A 320 -11.90 -15.32 -3.02
C PRO A 320 -13.06 -14.58 -3.68
N GLY A 321 -13.32 -14.88 -4.96
CA GLY A 321 -14.42 -14.29 -5.72
C GLY A 321 -14.09 -12.99 -6.44
N ALA A 322 -12.81 -12.66 -6.63
CA ALA A 322 -12.35 -11.61 -7.54
C ALA A 322 -13.04 -11.66 -8.92
N GLY A 323 -13.38 -10.51 -9.47
CA GLY A 323 -14.20 -10.37 -10.68
C GLY A 323 -15.70 -10.64 -10.47
N GLY A 324 -16.11 -11.09 -9.28
CA GLY A 324 -17.51 -11.31 -8.91
C GLY A 324 -18.25 -10.01 -8.53
N PRO A 325 -19.55 -10.09 -8.25
CA PRO A 325 -20.38 -8.91 -7.96
C PRO A 325 -20.09 -8.28 -6.58
N GLY A 326 -19.48 -9.01 -5.65
CA GLY A 326 -19.16 -8.55 -4.29
C GLY A 326 -20.28 -7.74 -3.63
N GLU A 327 -19.96 -6.49 -3.31
CA GLU A 327 -20.83 -5.52 -2.63
C GLU A 327 -21.78 -4.75 -3.57
N LEU A 328 -21.82 -5.06 -4.88
CA LEU A 328 -22.67 -4.35 -5.84
C LEU A 328 -24.16 -4.50 -5.48
N GLY A 329 -24.84 -3.37 -5.34
CA GLY A 329 -26.23 -3.29 -4.90
C GLY A 329 -26.43 -3.57 -3.40
N PHE A 330 -25.41 -3.41 -2.55
CA PHE A 330 -25.58 -3.42 -1.10
C PHE A 330 -26.34 -2.16 -0.64
N GLN A 331 -27.24 -2.31 0.33
CA GLN A 331 -27.89 -1.17 0.97
C GLN A 331 -26.84 -0.36 1.73
N GLY A 332 -26.72 0.93 1.39
CA GLY A 332 -25.69 1.81 1.94
C GLY A 332 -24.28 1.57 1.40
N GLN A 333 -24.14 0.94 0.22
CA GLN A 333 -22.86 0.89 -0.49
C GLN A 333 -22.30 2.31 -0.71
N LEU A 334 -20.99 2.43 -0.88
CA LEU A 334 -20.38 3.71 -1.23
C LEU A 334 -20.86 4.17 -2.62
N GLU A 335 -21.45 5.36 -2.72
CA GLU A 335 -21.62 6.02 -4.01
C GLU A 335 -20.28 6.59 -4.48
N TRP A 336 -19.53 5.81 -5.25
CA TRP A 336 -18.53 6.37 -6.17
C TRP A 336 -19.23 7.43 -7.01
N LYS A 337 -18.64 8.63 -7.11
CA LYS A 337 -19.25 9.69 -7.92
C LYS A 337 -19.09 9.31 -9.39
N SER A 338 -20.12 8.71 -9.99
CA SER A 338 -20.16 8.37 -11.42
C SER A 338 -19.86 9.58 -12.31
N ASN A 339 -20.23 10.76 -11.82
CA ASN A 339 -19.68 12.03 -12.26
C ASN A 339 -18.31 12.21 -11.59
N ALA A 340 -17.25 11.75 -12.25
CA ALA A 340 -15.93 12.33 -12.04
C ALA A 340 -16.08 13.87 -12.11
N PRO A 341 -15.36 14.65 -11.27
CA PRO A 341 -15.40 16.11 -11.34
C PRO A 341 -15.21 16.53 -12.80
N ASP A 342 -16.01 17.51 -13.26
CA ASP A 342 -15.94 17.96 -14.66
C ASP A 342 -14.48 18.27 -15.02
N ARG A 343 -14.07 18.07 -16.28
CA ARG A 343 -12.69 18.26 -16.69
C ARG A 343 -12.18 19.64 -16.25
N ALA A 344 -13.03 20.66 -16.25
CA ALA A 344 -12.75 21.97 -15.67
C ALA A 344 -12.45 21.95 -14.15
N GLU A 345 -13.24 21.26 -13.32
CA GLU A 345 -13.07 21.13 -11.87
C GLU A 345 -11.81 20.33 -11.48
N TYR A 346 -11.53 19.24 -12.20
CA TYR A 346 -10.31 18.44 -12.01
C TYR A 346 -9.04 19.21 -12.41
N LEU A 347 -9.06 19.85 -13.59
CA LEU A 347 -7.96 20.70 -14.04
C LEU A 347 -7.77 21.92 -13.13
N SER A 348 -8.87 22.50 -12.62
CA SER A 348 -8.83 23.59 -11.63
C SER A 348 -8.14 23.13 -10.35
N THR A 349 -8.48 21.95 -9.83
CA THR A 349 -7.86 21.39 -8.63
C THR A 349 -6.35 21.21 -8.79
N ILE A 350 -5.89 20.61 -9.90
CA ILE A 350 -4.45 20.44 -10.17
C ILE A 350 -3.76 21.80 -10.37
N THR A 351 -4.36 22.71 -11.14
CA THR A 351 -3.77 24.03 -11.39
C THR A 351 -3.66 24.86 -10.12
N THR A 352 -4.71 24.89 -9.28
CA THR A 352 -4.71 25.61 -8.01
C THR A 352 -3.72 25.00 -7.03
N ALA A 353 -3.55 23.68 -6.97
CA ALA A 353 -2.53 23.04 -6.14
C ALA A 353 -1.10 23.42 -6.57
N LEU A 354 -0.83 23.46 -7.87
CA LEU A 354 0.47 23.90 -8.42
C LEU A 354 0.72 25.40 -8.19
N ALA A 355 -0.28 26.26 -8.40
CA ALA A 355 -0.14 27.70 -8.16
C ALA A 355 0.08 28.00 -6.67
N THR A 356 -0.65 27.32 -5.78
CA THR A 356 -0.51 27.45 -4.31
C THR A 356 0.86 27.00 -3.81
N SER A 357 1.61 26.18 -4.57
CA SER A 357 2.99 25.81 -4.20
C SER A 357 4.02 26.91 -4.45
N GLY A 358 3.62 28.04 -5.05
CA GLY A 358 4.53 29.12 -5.45
C GLY A 358 5.36 28.82 -6.71
N ALA A 359 5.06 27.74 -7.43
CA ALA A 359 5.68 27.44 -8.71
C ALA A 359 5.09 28.35 -9.81
N PRO A 360 5.89 28.81 -10.80
CA PRO A 360 5.36 29.56 -11.94
C PRO A 360 4.57 28.65 -12.87
N VAL A 361 3.23 28.71 -12.81
CA VAL A 361 2.34 27.87 -13.62
C VAL A 361 1.97 28.55 -14.95
N LYS A 362 2.16 27.81 -16.04
CA LYS A 362 1.72 28.14 -17.40
C LYS A 362 0.76 27.05 -17.89
N VAL A 363 -0.48 27.40 -18.20
CA VAL A 363 -1.48 26.47 -18.77
C VAL A 363 -1.62 26.68 -20.26
N LEU A 364 -1.51 25.58 -21.00
CA LEU A 364 -1.66 25.52 -22.46
C LEU A 364 -3.05 24.97 -22.78
N TYR A 365 -3.77 25.57 -23.72
CA TYR A 365 -5.13 25.16 -24.07
C TYR A 365 -5.39 25.29 -25.57
N GLU A 366 -6.04 24.27 -26.17
CA GLU A 366 -6.52 24.37 -27.55
C GLU A 366 -7.60 25.45 -27.65
N ARG A 367 -7.70 26.11 -28.80
CA ARG A 367 -8.72 27.15 -29.09
C ARG A 367 -10.17 26.69 -28.91
N SER A 368 -10.41 25.38 -28.98
CA SER A 368 -11.69 24.70 -28.72
C SER A 368 -12.04 24.59 -27.23
N SER A 369 -11.08 24.82 -26.32
CA SER A 369 -11.22 24.62 -24.88
C SER A 369 -11.52 25.91 -24.12
N THR A 370 -12.33 25.82 -23.06
CA THR A 370 -12.58 26.95 -22.15
C THR A 370 -11.47 27.09 -21.10
N ALA A 371 -10.86 28.28 -21.04
CA ALA A 371 -9.81 28.67 -20.07
C ALA A 371 -10.34 29.62 -18.96
N VAL A 372 -11.67 29.75 -18.83
CA VAL A 372 -12.35 30.77 -18.02
C VAL A 372 -12.30 30.48 -16.52
N TRP A 373 -12.27 29.20 -16.13
CA TRP A 373 -12.22 28.71 -14.74
C TRP A 373 -10.79 28.72 -14.13
N LEU A 374 -9.77 29.02 -14.94
CA LEU A 374 -8.38 29.09 -14.49
C LEU A 374 -8.12 30.37 -13.68
N PRO A 375 -7.37 30.32 -12.55
CA PRO A 375 -7.03 31.50 -11.75
C PRO A 375 -6.42 32.66 -12.57
N PRO A 376 -6.61 33.92 -12.15
CA PRO A 376 -6.20 35.12 -12.91
C PRO A 376 -4.69 35.38 -12.88
N ASP A 377 -3.98 34.79 -11.91
CA ASP A 377 -2.54 34.84 -11.68
C ASP A 377 -1.76 33.76 -12.45
N VAL A 378 -2.45 32.74 -12.97
CA VAL A 378 -1.86 31.67 -13.79
C VAL A 378 -1.64 32.17 -15.22
N SER A 379 -0.44 31.97 -15.77
CA SER A 379 -0.12 32.31 -17.16
C SER A 379 -0.84 31.37 -18.13
N LYS A 380 -1.36 31.89 -19.24
CA LYS A 380 -2.18 31.13 -20.20
C LYS A 380 -1.65 31.33 -21.62
N ALA A 381 -1.58 30.26 -22.41
CA ALA A 381 -1.25 30.33 -23.84
C ALA A 381 -2.16 29.43 -24.67
N GLU A 382 -2.71 29.96 -25.74
CA GLU A 382 -3.42 29.18 -26.77
C GLU A 382 -2.37 28.34 -27.53
N ILE A 383 -2.71 27.09 -27.84
CA ILE A 383 -1.88 26.16 -28.60
C ILE A 383 -2.67 25.56 -29.76
N ASP A 384 -2.00 25.38 -30.89
CA ASP A 384 -2.49 24.58 -32.02
C ASP A 384 -1.61 23.33 -32.09
N LEU A 385 -2.23 22.15 -32.18
CA LEU A 385 -1.53 20.86 -32.18
C LEU A 385 -1.19 20.36 -33.59
N GLU A 386 -1.77 21.00 -34.62
CA GLU A 386 -1.44 20.76 -36.03
C GLU A 386 -0.29 21.67 -36.51
N ASP A 387 -0.01 22.79 -35.80
CA ASP A 387 1.14 23.66 -36.04
C ASP A 387 2.28 23.38 -35.04
N HIS A 388 3.33 22.71 -35.51
CA HIS A 388 4.54 22.39 -34.72
C HIS A 388 5.23 23.64 -34.15
N GLU A 389 5.26 24.76 -34.88
CA GLU A 389 5.83 26.03 -34.42
C GLU A 389 4.99 26.65 -33.29
N SER A 390 3.68 26.41 -33.28
CA SER A 390 2.79 26.78 -32.17
C SER A 390 3.13 25.98 -30.91
N VAL A 391 3.35 24.66 -31.03
CA VAL A 391 3.74 23.79 -29.90
C VAL A 391 5.11 24.17 -29.33
N VAL A 392 6.14 24.31 -30.18
CA VAL A 392 7.50 24.72 -29.75
C VAL A 392 7.49 26.08 -29.06
N ARG A 393 6.71 27.05 -29.59
CA ARG A 393 6.52 28.37 -28.96
C ARG A 393 5.75 28.30 -27.65
N ALA A 394 4.75 27.42 -27.54
CA ALA A 394 3.99 27.19 -26.32
C ALA A 394 4.86 26.60 -25.19
N PHE A 395 5.89 25.82 -25.51
CA PHE A 395 6.87 25.29 -24.54
C PHE A 395 8.03 26.25 -24.18
N GLN A 396 8.11 27.44 -24.76
CA GLN A 396 9.08 28.44 -24.32
C GLN A 396 8.85 28.85 -22.86
N GLY A 397 9.91 28.74 -22.05
CA GLY A 397 9.88 28.97 -20.59
C GLY A 397 9.29 27.84 -19.75
N VAL A 398 9.23 26.60 -20.26
CA VAL A 398 8.70 25.43 -19.54
C VAL A 398 9.82 24.40 -19.31
N ASP A 399 10.19 24.15 -18.05
CA ASP A 399 11.14 23.07 -17.68
C ASP A 399 10.44 21.72 -17.43
N ILE A 400 9.17 21.73 -17.00
CA ILE A 400 8.36 20.53 -16.72
C ILE A 400 7.01 20.68 -17.39
N PHE A 401 6.64 19.73 -18.26
CA PHE A 401 5.34 19.71 -18.92
C PHE A 401 4.47 18.57 -18.37
N ILE A 402 3.23 18.89 -18.00
CA ILE A 402 2.23 17.95 -17.47
C ILE A 402 1.03 17.94 -18.43
N SER A 403 0.82 16.80 -19.09
CA SER A 403 -0.30 16.62 -20.02
C SER A 403 -1.54 16.12 -19.27
N LEU A 404 -2.62 16.88 -19.40
CA LEU A 404 -3.93 16.60 -18.79
C LEU A 404 -5.01 16.47 -19.88
N VAL A 405 -4.65 15.77 -20.96
CA VAL A 405 -5.56 15.42 -22.06
C VAL A 405 -6.52 14.29 -21.66
N GLY A 406 -7.70 14.26 -22.26
CA GLY A 406 -8.71 13.21 -21.99
C GLY A 406 -8.45 11.92 -22.79
N PRO A 407 -9.21 10.83 -22.56
CA PRO A 407 -8.99 9.55 -23.21
C PRO A 407 -8.95 9.62 -24.75
N ASN A 408 -9.89 10.35 -25.36
CA ASN A 408 -9.98 10.54 -26.82
C ASN A 408 -8.80 11.34 -27.41
N GLU A 409 -8.03 12.01 -26.56
CA GLU A 409 -7.01 13.00 -26.92
C GLU A 409 -5.59 12.47 -26.66
N VAL A 410 -5.44 11.27 -26.08
CA VAL A 410 -4.14 10.69 -25.70
C VAL A 410 -3.15 10.65 -26.86
N LEU A 411 -3.59 10.24 -28.06
CA LEU A 411 -2.71 10.16 -29.23
C LEU A 411 -2.23 11.53 -29.74
N LYS A 412 -2.92 12.65 -29.45
CA LYS A 412 -2.43 13.99 -29.82
C LYS A 412 -1.11 14.35 -29.13
N GLN A 413 -0.75 13.67 -28.03
CA GLN A 413 0.50 13.90 -27.30
C GLN A 413 1.77 13.64 -28.14
N HIS A 414 1.65 12.94 -29.28
CA HIS A 414 2.75 12.85 -30.25
C HIS A 414 3.17 14.23 -30.79
N ALA A 415 2.31 15.25 -30.80
CA ALA A 415 2.71 16.63 -31.12
C ALA A 415 3.67 17.19 -30.06
N PHE A 416 3.40 16.94 -28.78
CA PHE A 416 4.29 17.34 -27.69
C PHE A 416 5.63 16.60 -27.76
N ILE A 417 5.62 15.29 -28.00
CA ILE A 417 6.82 14.46 -28.12
C ILE A 417 7.72 14.92 -29.27
N ARG A 418 7.15 15.33 -30.41
CA ARG A 418 7.94 15.92 -31.51
C ARG A 418 8.57 17.26 -31.13
N ALA A 419 7.86 18.12 -30.41
CA ALA A 419 8.31 19.47 -30.08
C ALA A 419 9.28 19.54 -28.89
N ILE A 420 9.17 18.65 -27.89
CA ILE A 420 9.99 18.69 -26.66
C ILE A 420 11.51 18.74 -26.94
N PRO A 421 12.10 17.94 -27.85
CA PRO A 421 13.53 17.98 -28.17
C PRO A 421 14.05 19.33 -28.71
N GLU A 422 13.17 20.21 -29.17
CA GLU A 422 13.51 21.55 -29.68
C GLU A 422 13.34 22.65 -28.61
N THR A 423 13.11 22.26 -27.35
CA THR A 423 12.72 23.17 -26.24
C THR A 423 13.53 22.94 -24.97
N ASN A 424 13.22 23.68 -23.90
CA ASN A 424 13.86 23.53 -22.59
C ASN A 424 13.13 22.53 -21.67
N VAL A 425 12.12 21.79 -22.15
CA VAL A 425 11.36 20.82 -21.35
C VAL A 425 12.27 19.65 -20.98
N ARG A 426 12.54 19.47 -19.68
CA ARG A 426 13.44 18.45 -19.12
C ARG A 426 12.71 17.24 -18.55
N LEU A 427 11.41 17.37 -18.30
CA LEU A 427 10.58 16.33 -17.72
C LEU A 427 9.16 16.40 -18.28
N PHE A 428 8.69 15.29 -18.83
CA PHE A 428 7.35 15.15 -19.38
C PHE A 428 6.51 14.19 -18.54
N SER A 429 5.40 14.66 -18.00
CA SER A 429 4.35 13.77 -17.52
C SER A 429 3.29 13.61 -18.61
N PRO A 430 3.25 12.49 -19.35
CA PRO A 430 2.11 12.17 -20.21
C PRO A 430 0.85 11.99 -19.36
N SER A 431 -0.32 12.02 -20.01
CA SER A 431 -1.63 11.79 -19.38
C SER A 431 -1.87 10.32 -18.97
N ASN A 432 -0.85 9.61 -18.51
CA ASN A 432 -1.00 8.25 -18.00
C ASN A 432 -1.41 8.26 -16.52
N PHE A 433 -2.69 8.00 -16.27
CA PHE A 433 -3.14 7.55 -14.96
C PHE A 433 -3.11 6.01 -14.91
N THR A 434 -2.19 5.48 -14.08
CA THR A 434 -1.99 4.09 -13.62
C THR A 434 -1.40 3.03 -14.56
N ILE A 435 -0.35 2.36 -14.04
CA ILE A 435 0.05 0.94 -14.19
C ILE A 435 0.68 0.52 -15.54
N GLN A 436 1.65 -0.40 -15.48
CA GLN A 436 2.20 -1.12 -16.66
C GLN A 436 1.23 -2.22 -17.08
N HIS A 437 0.95 -2.33 -18.37
CA HIS A 437 0.01 -3.30 -18.92
C HIS A 437 0.73 -4.52 -19.52
N ASP A 438 0.12 -5.69 -19.36
CA ASP A 438 0.50 -6.93 -20.05
C ASP A 438 -0.19 -7.02 -21.43
N ASP A 439 0.05 -8.11 -22.16
CA ASP A 439 -0.53 -8.35 -23.49
C ASP A 439 -2.07 -8.34 -23.49
N GLN A 440 -2.72 -8.67 -22.36
CA GLN A 440 -4.18 -8.56 -22.22
C GLN A 440 -4.62 -7.11 -21.97
N GLY A 441 -3.93 -6.40 -21.08
CA GLY A 441 -4.17 -4.98 -20.78
C GLY A 441 -3.96 -4.05 -21.99
N LEU A 442 -3.05 -4.40 -22.89
CA LEU A 442 -2.83 -3.72 -24.18
C LEU A 442 -3.96 -3.96 -25.20
N GLY A 443 -4.78 -5.00 -25.03
CA GLY A 443 -5.98 -5.24 -25.85
C GLY A 443 -7.07 -4.16 -25.70
N ILE A 444 -6.92 -3.23 -24.75
CA ILE A 444 -7.82 -2.10 -24.51
C ILE A 444 -7.26 -0.86 -25.23
N ASN A 445 -8.00 -0.32 -26.21
CA ASN A 445 -7.58 0.79 -27.08
C ASN A 445 -6.95 2.01 -26.36
N ILE A 446 -7.43 2.37 -25.17
CA ILE A 446 -6.88 3.50 -24.40
C ILE A 446 -5.52 3.18 -23.75
N ASN A 447 -5.27 1.90 -23.44
CA ASN A 447 -4.00 1.44 -22.87
C ASN A 447 -2.92 1.31 -23.96
N ASP A 448 -3.28 0.79 -25.15
CA ASP A 448 -2.41 0.83 -26.33
C ASP A 448 -2.05 2.28 -26.71
N ALA A 449 -3.04 3.19 -26.76
CA ALA A 449 -2.81 4.59 -27.04
C ALA A 449 -1.86 5.29 -26.02
N LYS A 450 -1.96 4.93 -24.73
CA LYS A 450 -1.00 5.38 -23.71
C LYS A 450 0.40 4.79 -23.94
N HIS A 451 0.47 3.47 -24.16
CA HIS A 451 1.74 2.76 -24.35
C HIS A 451 2.49 3.28 -25.57
N ALA A 452 1.80 3.57 -26.67
CA ALA A 452 2.36 4.22 -27.85
C ALA A 452 2.98 5.59 -27.53
N VAL A 453 2.32 6.41 -26.71
CA VAL A 453 2.84 7.73 -26.26
C VAL A 453 4.05 7.57 -25.34
N GLU A 454 4.04 6.63 -24.39
CA GLU A 454 5.19 6.37 -23.51
C GLU A 454 6.39 5.84 -24.29
N LYS A 455 6.16 4.90 -25.21
CA LYS A 455 7.16 4.36 -26.12
C LYS A 455 7.75 5.46 -27.02
N ALA A 456 6.92 6.30 -27.64
CA ALA A 456 7.39 7.39 -28.48
C ALA A 456 8.19 8.44 -27.69
N ALA A 457 7.84 8.70 -26.43
CA ALA A 457 8.63 9.57 -25.55
C ALA A 457 10.00 8.95 -25.20
N TRP A 458 10.03 7.64 -24.94
CA TRP A 458 11.28 6.89 -24.70
C TRP A 458 12.18 6.83 -25.95
N GLU A 459 11.61 6.54 -27.12
CA GLU A 459 12.32 6.55 -28.42
C GLU A 459 12.86 7.95 -28.77
N ALA A 460 12.18 9.02 -28.36
CA ALA A 460 12.65 10.40 -28.45
C ALA A 460 13.66 10.81 -27.36
N ASN A 461 14.06 9.88 -26.47
CA ASN A 461 14.96 10.12 -25.33
C ASN A 461 14.47 11.24 -24.37
N ILE A 462 13.15 11.36 -24.21
CA ILE A 462 12.51 12.31 -23.29
C ILE A 462 12.40 11.66 -21.90
N ALA A 463 12.90 12.33 -20.87
CA ALA A 463 12.70 11.89 -19.49
C ALA A 463 11.22 12.03 -19.09
N THR A 464 10.59 10.92 -18.70
CA THR A 464 9.18 10.87 -18.34
C THR A 464 8.94 10.73 -16.83
N THR A 465 7.74 11.08 -16.37
CA THR A 465 7.28 10.81 -15.00
C THR A 465 5.77 10.59 -14.93
N VAL A 466 5.30 9.82 -13.94
CA VAL A 466 3.87 9.60 -13.71
C VAL A 466 3.44 10.40 -12.48
N ILE A 467 2.60 11.42 -12.69
CA ILE A 467 1.92 12.10 -11.58
C ILE A 467 0.67 11.30 -11.23
N LEU A 468 0.64 10.76 -10.01
CA LEU A 468 -0.53 10.15 -9.41
C LEU A 468 -1.23 11.18 -8.50
N PRO A 469 -2.17 12.00 -9.01
CA PRO A 469 -3.09 12.71 -8.13
C PRO A 469 -3.92 11.67 -7.37
N GLY A 470 -4.21 11.93 -6.10
CA GLY A 470 -4.75 10.94 -5.14
C GLY A 470 -6.19 10.47 -5.36
N ILE A 471 -6.67 10.44 -6.60
CA ILE A 471 -7.93 9.80 -6.99
C ILE A 471 -7.74 8.28 -6.98
N CYS A 472 -8.52 7.57 -6.17
CA CYS A 472 -8.64 6.11 -6.25
C CYS A 472 -9.12 5.76 -7.67
N ALA A 473 -8.31 5.02 -8.44
CA ALA A 473 -8.26 4.98 -9.92
C ALA A 473 -9.60 5.10 -10.69
N GLU A 474 -10.19 6.30 -10.72
CA GLU A 474 -11.59 6.50 -11.12
C GLU A 474 -11.82 6.43 -12.64
N PHE A 475 -10.76 6.17 -13.41
CA PHE A 475 -10.81 5.98 -14.87
C PHE A 475 -10.53 4.54 -15.33
N ALA A 476 -9.76 3.73 -14.61
CA ALA A 476 -9.17 2.47 -15.10
C ALA A 476 -10.15 1.28 -15.33
N LEU A 477 -11.46 1.50 -15.32
CA LEU A 477 -12.50 0.46 -15.51
C LEU A 477 -13.74 0.96 -16.29
N ASN A 478 -13.67 2.13 -16.94
CA ASN A 478 -14.76 2.62 -17.82
C ASN A 478 -14.44 2.29 -19.30
N SER A 479 -13.80 1.15 -19.53
CA SER A 479 -13.31 0.68 -20.84
C SER A 479 -13.33 -0.85 -20.89
N LEU A 480 -14.50 -1.39 -20.56
CA LEU A 480 -15.02 -2.71 -20.94
C LEU A 480 -16.20 -2.47 -21.89
#